data_AF-A0AA39PB48-F1
#
_entry.id   AF-A0AA39PB48-F1
#
_cell.length_a   1.000
_cell.length_b   1.000
_cell.length_c   1.000
_cell.angle_alpha   90.00
_cell.angle_beta   90.00
_cell.angle_gamma   90.00
#
_symmetry.space_group_name_H-M   'P 1'
#
loop_
_entity.id
_entity.type
_entity.pdbx_description
1 polymer ?
#
loop_
_entity_poly.entity_id
_entity_poly.type
_entity_poly.pdbx_seq_one_letter_code
_entity_poly.pdbx_strand_id
1 'polypeptide(L)'
;MAELIPKVQISALPLQMSGASEDMSAATYKIHDESHTIGNVLRWMIMKKYVSYLNDGPPDVRIVSPKVEFCGYSVPHPSENFIHVRIQMYDHLSSLTALLTALDDLDALCSTIDTAYRSSIQTDTYERWEEKS
;
A
#
# COMPACT_ATOMS: atom_id res chain seq x y z
N MET A 1 22.60 23.06 6.19
CA MET A 1 21.77 22.09 6.94
C MET A 1 20.80 21.52 5.92
N ALA A 2 20.81 20.21 5.67
CA ALA A 2 19.86 19.61 4.75
C ALA A 2 18.47 19.68 5.38
N GLU A 3 17.51 20.31 4.70
CA GLU A 3 16.10 20.27 5.09
C GLU A 3 15.65 18.81 5.16
N LEU A 4 15.03 18.41 6.27
CA LEU A 4 14.38 17.11 6.35
C LEU A 4 13.18 17.13 5.40
N ILE A 5 13.35 16.56 4.21
CA ILE A 5 12.26 16.36 3.28
C ILE A 5 11.33 15.30 3.91
N PRO A 6 10.05 15.60 4.16
CA PRO A 6 9.12 14.61 4.66
C PRO A 6 8.97 13.47 3.65
N LYS A 7 9.01 12.22 4.14
CA LYS A 7 9.02 10.99 3.33
C LYS A 7 7.82 10.91 2.37
N VAL A 8 6.66 11.42 2.79
CA VAL A 8 5.43 11.48 2.00
C VAL A 8 4.96 12.93 1.88
N GLN A 9 4.69 13.38 0.66
CA GLN A 9 4.18 14.71 0.35
C GLN A 9 3.00 14.62 -0.61
N ILE A 10 1.99 15.49 -0.47
CA ILE A 10 0.97 15.64 -1.52
C ILE A 10 1.63 16.35 -2.70
N SER A 11 1.66 15.70 -3.85
CA SER A 11 2.29 16.20 -5.06
C SER A 11 1.37 17.20 -5.75
N ALA A 12 1.61 18.50 -5.57
CA ALA A 12 1.04 19.53 -6.42
C ALA A 12 1.90 19.67 -7.68
N LEU A 13 1.53 18.97 -8.76
CA LEU A 13 2.24 19.08 -10.04
C LEU A 13 1.79 20.35 -10.78
N PRO A 14 2.71 21.16 -11.34
CA PRO A 14 2.37 22.41 -12.03
C PRO A 14 1.60 22.22 -13.35
N LEU A 15 1.48 20.98 -13.86
CA LEU A 15 0.85 20.63 -15.14
C LEU A 15 -0.35 19.66 -15.00
N GLN A 16 -0.69 19.26 -13.78
CA GLN A 16 -1.78 18.32 -13.51
C GLN A 16 -2.66 18.95 -12.45
N MET A 17 -3.96 19.12 -12.77
CA MET A 17 -4.98 19.72 -11.90
C MET A 17 -4.75 19.35 -10.43
N SER A 18 -4.81 20.36 -9.55
CA SER A 18 -4.71 20.30 -8.07
C SER A 18 -4.32 18.92 -7.51
N GLY A 19 -3.11 18.82 -6.95
CA GLY A 19 -2.51 17.58 -6.42
C GLY A 19 -3.39 16.74 -5.49
N ALA A 20 -4.44 17.35 -4.93
CA ALA A 20 -5.60 16.70 -4.38
C ALA A 20 -6.89 17.42 -4.82
N SER A 21 -8.02 16.71 -4.84
CA SER A 21 -9.36 17.29 -4.91
C SER A 21 -9.69 18.02 -3.59
N GLU A 22 -10.63 18.97 -3.62
CA GLU A 22 -11.02 19.77 -2.43
C GLU A 22 -11.49 18.90 -1.25
N ASP A 23 -12.09 17.75 -1.56
CA ASP A 23 -12.60 16.75 -0.62
C ASP A 23 -11.59 15.63 -0.30
N MET A 24 -10.36 15.70 -0.83
CA MET A 24 -9.32 14.65 -0.70
C MET A 24 -9.74 13.25 -1.20
N SER A 25 -10.81 13.15 -1.98
CA SER A 25 -11.25 11.89 -2.60
C SER A 25 -10.30 11.40 -3.69
N ALA A 26 -9.59 12.32 -4.35
CA ALA A 26 -8.53 12.02 -5.29
C ALA A 26 -7.27 12.78 -4.91
N ALA A 27 -6.15 12.09 -4.69
CA ALA A 27 -4.87 12.73 -4.39
C ALA A 27 -3.70 11.96 -5.00
N THR A 28 -2.62 12.69 -5.27
CA THR A 28 -1.35 12.14 -5.73
C THR A 28 -0.29 12.35 -4.65
N TYR A 29 0.25 11.26 -4.13
CA TYR A 29 1.27 11.25 -3.09
C TYR A 29 2.65 11.03 -3.72
N LYS A 30 3.59 11.91 -3.40
CA LYS A 30 5.02 11.76 -3.70
C LYS A 30 5.69 11.09 -2.51
N ILE A 31 6.29 9.93 -2.74
CA ILE A 31 7.04 9.18 -1.72
C ILE A 31 8.51 9.19 -2.11
N HIS A 32 9.34 9.80 -1.26
CA HIS A 32 10.78 9.94 -1.49
C HIS A 32 11.55 8.70 -1.05
N ASP A 33 12.71 8.48 -1.65
CA ASP A 33 13.62 7.36 -1.38
C ASP A 33 12.91 5.99 -1.45
N GLU A 34 12.01 5.84 -2.41
CA GLU A 34 11.24 4.63 -2.64
C GLU A 34 11.19 4.30 -4.13
N SER A 35 10.85 3.05 -4.44
CA SER A 35 10.86 2.53 -5.81
C SER A 35 9.72 1.54 -6.07
N HIS A 36 9.83 0.76 -7.15
CA HIS A 36 8.83 -0.23 -7.56
C HIS A 36 8.45 -1.23 -6.46
N THR A 37 9.37 -1.53 -5.53
CA THR A 37 9.11 -2.46 -4.42
C THR A 37 7.89 -2.03 -3.61
N ILE A 38 7.92 -0.85 -2.98
CA ILE A 38 6.79 -0.36 -2.19
C ILE A 38 5.65 0.13 -3.09
N GLY A 39 5.97 0.72 -4.25
CA GLY A 39 4.96 1.25 -5.16
C GLY A 39 4.00 0.18 -5.68
N ASN A 40 4.53 -0.97 -6.10
CA ASN A 40 3.70 -2.07 -6.58
C ASN A 40 2.91 -2.74 -5.45
N VAL A 41 3.53 -2.92 -4.29
CA VAL A 41 2.86 -3.50 -3.11
C VAL A 41 1.72 -2.61 -2.64
N LEU A 42 1.94 -1.31 -2.47
CA LEU A 42 0.90 -0.36 -2.07
C LEU A 42 -0.23 -0.31 -3.08
N ARG A 43 0.08 -0.26 -4.39
CA ARG A 43 -0.94 -0.35 -5.44
C ARG A 43 -1.82 -1.59 -5.25
N TRP A 44 -1.21 -2.74 -4.99
CA TRP A 44 -1.95 -3.98 -4.79
C TRP A 44 -2.79 -3.95 -3.51
N MET A 45 -2.21 -3.52 -2.38
CA MET A 45 -2.91 -3.43 -1.09
C MET A 45 -4.13 -2.51 -1.18
N ILE A 46 -3.97 -1.34 -1.79
CA ILE A 46 -5.06 -0.35 -1.95
C ILE A 46 -6.15 -0.88 -2.90
N MET A 47 -5.79 -1.58 -3.98
CA MET A 47 -6.76 -2.14 -4.93
C MET A 47 -7.39 -3.46 -4.47
N LYS A 48 -6.85 -4.09 -3.43
CA LYS A 48 -7.29 -5.40 -2.99
C LYS A 48 -8.73 -5.31 -2.50
N LYS A 49 -9.61 -6.12 -3.09
CA LYS A 49 -10.95 -6.36 -2.55
C LYS A 49 -10.80 -7.27 -1.33
N TYR A 50 -11.25 -6.84 -0.16
CA TYR A 50 -11.38 -7.73 0.99
C TYR A 50 -12.84 -7.97 1.32
N VAL A 51 -13.16 -9.22 1.67
CA VAL A 51 -14.44 -9.59 2.26
C VAL A 51 -14.30 -9.38 3.76
N SER A 52 -14.90 -8.32 4.29
CA SER A 52 -15.04 -8.16 5.74
C SER A 52 -16.32 -8.85 6.18
N TYR A 53 -16.19 -10.03 6.79
CA TYR A 53 -17.27 -10.65 7.54
C TYR A 53 -17.47 -9.85 8.82
N LEU A 54 -18.43 -8.92 8.84
CA LEU A 54 -18.86 -8.32 10.10
C LEU A 54 -19.85 -9.27 10.77
N ASN A 55 -19.41 -9.82 11.91
CA ASN A 55 -20.11 -10.43 13.05
C ASN A 55 -21.55 -10.97 12.84
N ASP A 56 -21.69 -12.31 13.01
CA ASP A 56 -22.94 -13.06 13.28
C ASP A 56 -24.05 -13.14 12.20
N GLY A 57 -23.77 -13.68 11.00
CA GLY A 57 -24.87 -14.09 10.09
C GLY A 57 -24.49 -15.02 8.92
N PRO A 58 -25.42 -15.87 8.41
CA PRO A 58 -25.22 -16.75 7.24
C PRO A 58 -25.56 -16.06 5.89
N PRO A 59 -25.31 -16.66 4.71
CA PRO A 59 -24.06 -16.78 3.97
C PRO A 59 -24.03 -15.95 2.66
N ASP A 60 -24.97 -15.02 2.45
CA ASP A 60 -25.12 -14.35 1.15
C ASP A 60 -24.20 -13.11 1.04
N VAL A 61 -22.94 -13.39 0.71
CA VAL A 61 -21.97 -12.55 -0.01
C VAL A 61 -22.08 -11.04 0.28
N ARG A 62 -21.38 -10.58 1.34
CA ARG A 62 -21.01 -9.17 1.46
C ARG A 62 -19.65 -8.94 0.82
N ILE A 63 -19.64 -8.69 -0.49
CA ILE A 63 -18.49 -8.07 -1.15
C ILE A 63 -18.41 -6.64 -0.60
N VAL A 64 -17.45 -6.37 0.28
CA VAL A 64 -17.05 -4.98 0.54
C VAL A 64 -16.26 -4.56 -0.68
N SER A 65 -16.94 -3.86 -1.59
CA SER A 65 -16.34 -3.29 -2.78
C SER A 65 -15.12 -2.47 -2.38
N PRO A 66 -14.03 -2.50 -3.17
CA PRO A 66 -12.91 -1.61 -2.93
C PRO A 66 -13.50 -0.21 -3.04
N LYS A 67 -13.48 0.53 -1.94
CA LYS A 67 -13.89 1.93 -1.86
C LYS A 67 -13.03 2.83 -2.75
N VAL A 68 -12.01 2.25 -3.39
CA VAL A 68 -11.06 2.87 -4.30
C VAL A 68 -11.50 2.58 -5.74
N GLU A 69 -11.69 3.65 -6.50
CA GLU A 69 -11.97 3.62 -7.93
C GLU A 69 -10.71 3.35 -8.75
N PHE A 70 -9.62 4.02 -8.39
CA PHE A 70 -8.37 3.94 -9.12
C PHE A 70 -7.18 4.05 -8.17
N CYS A 71 -6.20 3.19 -8.37
CA CYS A 71 -4.87 3.36 -7.79
C CYS A 71 -3.80 3.01 -8.83
N GLY A 72 -2.88 3.95 -9.04
CA GLY A 72 -1.74 3.79 -9.92
C GLY A 72 -0.48 4.36 -9.29
N TYR A 73 0.67 3.80 -9.63
CA TYR A 73 1.95 4.39 -9.27
C TYR A 73 2.81 4.60 -10.52
N SER A 74 3.70 5.59 -10.47
CA SER A 74 4.67 5.84 -11.53
C SER A 74 6.01 6.26 -10.93
N VAL A 75 7.08 5.89 -11.62
CA VAL A 75 8.43 6.40 -11.40
C VAL A 75 8.69 7.40 -12.51
N PRO A 76 8.72 8.71 -12.24
CA PRO A 76 8.81 9.71 -13.29
C PRO A 76 10.13 9.62 -14.06
N HIS A 77 11.23 9.35 -13.36
CA HIS A 77 12.53 9.14 -13.97
C HIS A 77 13.40 8.21 -13.11
N PRO A 78 14.14 7.24 -13.68
CA PRO A 78 14.97 6.31 -12.90
C PRO A 78 16.07 6.95 -12.05
N SER A 79 16.52 8.16 -12.41
CA SER A 79 17.53 8.91 -11.65
C SER A 79 16.93 9.75 -10.51
N GLU A 80 15.61 9.85 -10.43
CA GLU A 80 14.92 10.52 -9.34
C GLU A 80 14.46 9.48 -8.34
N ASN A 81 14.95 9.58 -7.10
CA ASN A 81 14.61 8.66 -6.03
C ASN A 81 13.26 9.01 -5.40
N PHE A 82 12.19 9.03 -6.19
CA PHE A 82 10.84 9.13 -5.67
C PHE A 82 9.82 8.48 -6.60
N ILE A 83 8.68 8.11 -6.03
CA ILE A 83 7.53 7.59 -6.77
C ILE A 83 6.32 8.50 -6.58
N HIS A 84 5.42 8.49 -7.55
CA HIS A 84 4.09 9.03 -7.41
C HIS A 84 3.08 7.91 -7.24
N VAL A 85 2.18 8.03 -6.26
CA VAL A 85 1.05 7.13 -6.04
C VAL A 85 -0.22 7.95 -6.11
N ARG A 86 -1.05 7.69 -7.12
CA ARG A 86 -2.35 8.35 -7.30
C ARG A 86 -3.45 7.43 -6.83
N ILE A 87 -4.31 7.95 -5.95
CA ILE A 87 -5.46 7.24 -5.39
C ILE A 87 -6.71 8.06 -5.69
N GLN A 88 -7.77 7.41 -6.16
CA GLN A 88 -9.09 7.98 -6.35
C GLN A 88 -10.11 7.07 -5.69
N MET A 89 -10.96 7.64 -4.85
CA MET A 89 -11.95 6.94 -4.04
C MET A 89 -13.36 7.19 -4.58
N TYR A 90 -14.24 6.20 -4.39
CA TYR A 90 -15.68 6.38 -4.54
C TYR A 90 -16.27 7.16 -3.36
N ASP A 91 -17.46 7.72 -3.55
CA ASP A 91 -18.32 8.30 -2.50
C ASP A 91 -17.65 9.36 -1.62
N HIS A 92 -16.75 10.17 -2.19
CA HIS A 92 -16.02 11.24 -1.47
C HIS A 92 -15.24 10.75 -0.24
N LEU A 93 -14.84 9.47 -0.23
CA LEU A 93 -14.05 8.91 0.85
C LEU A 93 -12.60 9.41 0.78
N SER A 94 -11.97 9.58 1.94
CA SER A 94 -10.61 10.11 2.01
C SER A 94 -9.58 9.14 1.41
N SER A 95 -8.85 9.60 0.39
CA SER A 95 -7.72 8.87 -0.19
C SER A 95 -6.56 8.70 0.79
N LEU A 96 -6.40 9.62 1.75
CA LEU A 96 -5.37 9.55 2.78
C LEU A 96 -5.64 8.40 3.74
N THR A 97 -6.89 8.22 4.15
CA THR A 97 -7.30 7.10 5.00
C THR A 97 -7.02 5.77 4.30
N ALA A 98 -7.31 5.66 3.00
CA ALA A 98 -7.01 4.46 2.23
C ALA A 98 -5.49 4.16 2.18
N LEU A 99 -4.65 5.19 2.02
CA LEU A 99 -3.19 5.02 2.04
C LEU A 99 -2.69 4.54 3.41
N LEU A 100 -3.17 5.14 4.50
CA LEU A 100 -2.76 4.76 5.86
C LEU A 100 -3.19 3.34 6.19
N THR A 101 -4.44 2.98 5.92
CA THR A 101 -4.93 1.61 6.13
C THR A 101 -4.14 0.59 5.31
N ALA A 102 -3.78 0.91 4.06
CA ALA A 102 -2.97 0.00 3.24
C ALA A 102 -1.55 -0.20 3.78
N LEU A 103 -0.98 0.80 4.46
CA LEU A 103 0.32 0.68 5.14
C LEU A 103 0.19 -0.20 6.38
N ASP A 104 -0.85 -0.01 7.19
CA ASP A 104 -1.12 -0.85 8.38
C ASP A 104 -1.37 -2.31 7.97
N ASP A 105 -2.15 -2.54 6.92
CA ASP A 105 -2.42 -3.89 6.40
C ASP A 105 -1.14 -4.56 5.86
N LEU A 106 -0.21 -3.77 5.29
CA LEU A 106 1.07 -4.29 4.82
C LEU A 106 1.95 -4.73 5.99
N ASP A 107 1.98 -3.96 7.07
CA ASP A 107 2.71 -4.33 8.29
C ASP A 107 2.14 -5.60 8.94
N ALA A 108 0.81 -5.70 9.00
CA ALA A 108 0.12 -6.89 9.48
C ALA A 108 0.42 -8.13 8.60
N LEU A 109 0.47 -7.96 7.27
CA LEU A 109 0.85 -9.02 6.34
C LEU A 109 2.28 -9.52 6.62
N CYS A 110 3.24 -8.60 6.75
CA CYS A 110 4.62 -8.94 7.09
C CYS A 110 4.73 -9.70 8.42
N SER A 111 4.01 -9.24 9.45
CA SER A 111 3.98 -9.90 10.76
C SER A 111 3.39 -11.31 10.70
N THR A 112 2.35 -11.50 9.89
CA THR A 112 1.71 -12.81 9.69
C THR A 112 2.67 -13.79 8.97
N ILE A 113 3.35 -13.31 7.93
CA ILE A 113 4.34 -14.10 7.19
C ILE A 113 5.52 -14.48 8.09
N ASP A 114 6.07 -13.53 8.87
CA ASP A 114 7.18 -13.80 9.79
C ASP A 114 6.80 -14.85 10.83
N THR A 115 5.59 -14.75 11.40
CA THR A 115 5.09 -15.74 12.37
C THR A 115 4.95 -17.12 11.75
N ALA A 116 4.35 -17.22 10.56
CA ALA A 116 4.18 -18.48 9.85
C ALA A 116 5.54 -19.10 9.46
N TYR A 117 6.47 -18.27 8.99
CA TYR A 117 7.81 -18.68 8.61
C TYR A 117 8.61 -19.21 9.81
N ARG A 118 8.59 -18.49 10.94
CA ARG A 118 9.23 -18.94 12.18
C ARG A 118 8.64 -20.25 12.71
N SER A 119 7.32 -20.41 12.62
CA SER A 119 6.66 -21.67 12.98
C SER A 119 7.15 -22.81 12.08
N SER A 120 7.14 -22.60 10.76
CA SER A 120 7.57 -23.61 9.77
C SER A 120 9.04 -24.02 9.97
N ILE A 121 9.94 -23.08 10.27
CA ILE A 121 11.34 -23.40 10.58
C ILE A 121 11.48 -24.34 11.79
N GLN A 122 10.59 -24.22 12.77
CA GLN A 122 10.67 -25.01 14.00
C GLN A 122 9.98 -26.38 13.87
N THR A 123 8.87 -26.44 13.14
CA THR A 123 8.00 -27.63 13.10
C THR A 123 8.23 -28.50 11.88
N ASP A 124 8.65 -27.94 10.75
CA ASP A 124 8.67 -28.66 9.49
C ASP A 124 9.99 -29.39 9.27
N THR A 125 9.90 -30.51 8.57
CA THR A 125 11.06 -31.30 8.16
C THR A 125 11.55 -30.78 6.81
N TYR A 126 12.71 -30.11 6.81
CA TYR A 126 13.39 -29.66 5.59
C TYR A 126 14.84 -30.17 5.57
N GLU A 127 15.37 -30.39 4.38
CA GLU A 127 16.77 -30.78 4.19
C GLU A 127 17.69 -29.64 4.65
N ARG A 128 18.56 -29.93 5.63
CA ARG A 128 19.55 -28.98 6.13
C ARG A 128 20.89 -29.30 5.51
N TRP A 129 21.40 -28.38 4.71
CA TRP A 129 22.73 -28.49 4.13
C TRP A 129 23.73 -27.78 5.03
N GLU A 130 24.66 -28.52 5.63
CA GLU A 130 25.79 -27.94 6.37
C GLU A 130 26.97 -27.81 5.43
N GLU A 131 27.37 -26.58 5.13
CA GLU A 131 28.58 -26.30 4.36
C GLU A 131 29.81 -26.66 5.19
N LYS A 132 30.48 -27.75 4.82
CA LYS A 132 31.75 -28.15 5.44
C LYS A 132 32.83 -27.18 4.96
N SER A 133 33.28 -26.30 5.86
CA SER A 133 34.47 -25.46 5.69
C SER A 133 35.75 -26.29 5.61
#